data_AF-A0A1Z8S7J3-F1
#
_entry.id   AF-A0A1Z8S7J3-F1
#
_cell.length_a   1.000
_cell.length_b   1.000
_cell.length_c   1.000
_cell.angle_alpha   90.00
_cell.angle_beta   90.00
_cell.angle_gamma   90.00
#
_symmetry.space_group_name_H-M   'P 1'
#
loop_
_entity.id
_entity.type
_entity.pdbx_description
1 polymer ?
#
loop_
_entity_poly.entity_id
_entity_poly.type
_entity_poly.pdbx_seq_one_letter_code
_entity_poly.pdbx_strand_id
1 'polypeptide(L)' 'MVKMRTFTFYDEGAEAEENKVKTVEALSFKKAVKSFQGGTKSKQVRVEWEAKKGGLYEKIQQLPYGRSKKIGR' A
#
# COMPACT_ATOMS: atom_id res chain seq x y z
N MET A 1 -20.90 3.40 9.88
CA MET A 1 -20.50 2.67 8.65
C MET A 1 -18.98 2.79 8.47
N VAL A 2 -18.28 1.71 8.16
CA VAL A 2 -16.84 1.80 7.82
C VAL A 2 -16.74 2.20 6.35
N LYS A 3 -16.19 3.39 6.07
CA LYS A 3 -16.04 3.91 4.71
C LYS A 3 -14.80 3.28 4.08
N MET A 4 -14.96 2.64 2.91
CA MET A 4 -13.83 2.25 2.06
C MET A 4 -13.06 3.49 1.61
N ARG A 5 -11.75 3.37 1.51
CA ARG A 5 -10.87 4.40 0.96
C ARG A 5 -10.05 3.80 -0.14
N THR A 6 -9.80 4.60 -1.16
CA THR A 6 -8.96 4.23 -2.29
C THR A 6 -7.53 4.65 -1.97
N PHE A 7 -6.60 3.71 -2.11
CA PHE A 7 -5.17 3.92 -1.93
C PHE A 7 -4.48 3.66 -3.26
N THR A 8 -3.78 4.65 -3.80
CA THR A 8 -3.01 4.52 -5.03
C THR A 8 -1.56 4.26 -4.66
N PHE A 9 -1.03 3.13 -5.10
CA PHE A 9 0.34 2.69 -4.89
C PHE A 9 1.15 2.95 -6.15
N TYR A 10 2.25 3.67 -5.99
CA TYR A 10 3.25 3.95 -6.99
C TYR A 10 4.50 3.13 -6.67
N ASP A 11 4.81 2.19 -7.55
CA ASP A 11 5.91 1.26 -7.44
C ASP A 11 6.91 1.49 -8.57
N GLU A 12 7.88 2.35 -8.31
CA GLU A 12 8.96 2.66 -9.26
C GLU A 12 9.88 1.45 -9.51
N GLY A 13 9.83 0.42 -8.66
CA GLY A 13 10.60 -0.81 -8.81
C GLY A 13 9.87 -1.92 -9.57
N ALA A 14 8.64 -1.68 -10.04
CA ALA A 14 7.88 -2.69 -10.77
C ALA A 14 8.51 -2.96 -12.16
N GLU A 15 8.75 -4.24 -12.46
CA GLU A 15 9.36 -4.69 -13.74
C GLU A 15 8.47 -4.40 -14.97
N ALA A 16 7.16 -4.29 -14.77
CA ALA A 16 6.20 -3.98 -15.83
C ALA A 16 5.56 -2.61 -15.59
N GLU A 17 5.49 -1.80 -16.66
CA GLU A 17 4.88 -0.46 -16.68
C GLU A 17 3.46 -0.45 -16.06
N GLU A 18 2.67 -1.49 -16.34
CA GLU A 18 1.30 -1.67 -15.87
C GLU A 18 1.21 -1.88 -14.35
N ASN A 19 2.28 -2.36 -13.72
CA ASN A 19 2.34 -2.61 -12.28
C ASN A 19 2.89 -1.42 -11.49
N LYS A 20 3.36 -0.36 -12.17
CA LYS A 20 3.89 0.84 -11.53
C LYS A 20 2.83 1.62 -10.77
N VAL A 21 1.56 1.54 -11.19
CA VAL A 21 0.44 2.20 -10.50
C VAL A 21 -0.64 1.17 -10.20
N LYS A 22 -0.95 0.96 -8.92
CA LYS A 22 -2.04 0.07 -8.50
C LYS A 22 -2.97 0.79 -7.54
N THR A 23 -4.26 0.74 -7.82
CA THR A 23 -5.29 1.21 -6.89
C THR A 23 -5.82 0.05 -6.06
N VAL A 24 -5.91 0.26 -4.75
CA VAL A 24 -6.43 -0.73 -3.80
C VAL A 24 -7.48 -0.06 -2.93
N GLU A 25 -8.69 -0.62 -2.93
CA GLU A 25 -9.74 -0.20 -2.02
C GLU A 25 -9.64 -0.96 -0.70
N ALA A 26 -9.53 -0.23 0.40
CA ALA A 26 -9.45 -0.82 1.72
C ALA A 26 -10.06 0.06 2.81
N LEU A 27 -10.37 -0.54 3.95
CA LEU A 27 -10.88 0.19 5.12
C LEU A 27 -9.79 1.04 5.80
N SER A 28 -8.52 0.69 5.63
CA SER A 28 -7.38 1.38 6.25
C SER A 28 -6.08 1.20 5.49
N PHE A 29 -5.16 2.15 5.66
CA PHE A 29 -3.81 2.13 5.06
C PHE A 29 -3.08 0.81 5.33
N LYS A 30 -3.12 0.33 6.57
CA LYS A 30 -2.48 -0.94 6.96
C LYS A 30 -3.00 -2.14 6.18
N LYS A 31 -4.31 -2.19 5.87
CA LYS A 31 -4.88 -3.27 5.06
C LYS A 31 -4.50 -3.12 3.59
N ALA A 32 -4.53 -1.89 3.07
CA ALA A 32 -4.13 -1.59 1.69
C ALA A 32 -2.69 -2.04 1.42
N VAL A 33 -1.73 -1.62 2.26
CA VAL A 33 -0.30 -1.96 2.10
C VAL A 33 -0.09 -3.47 2.18
N LYS A 34 -0.81 -4.16 3.08
CA LYS A 34 -0.73 -5.63 3.20
C LYS A 34 -1.27 -6.37 1.97
N SER A 35 -2.32 -5.85 1.35
CA SER A 35 -2.88 -6.39 0.11
C SER A 35 -1.89 -6.19 -1.04
N PHE A 36 -1.30 -5.00 -1.12
CA PHE A 36 -0.36 -4.62 -2.18
C PHE A 36 0.95 -5.42 -2.11
N GLN A 37 1.57 -5.55 -0.93
CA GLN A 37 2.90 -6.17 -0.78
C GLN A 37 2.95 -7.66 -1.15
N GLY A 38 1.80 -8.35 -1.26
CA GLY A 38 1.77 -9.75 -1.71
C GLY A 38 2.06 -9.92 -3.20
N GLY A 39 1.94 -8.86 -3.99
CA GLY A 39 2.09 -8.87 -5.45
C GLY A 39 3.22 -7.98 -5.98
N THR A 40 4.14 -7.54 -5.11
CA THR A 40 5.34 -6.77 -5.52
C THR A 40 6.60 -7.35 -4.87
N LYS A 41 7.74 -7.21 -5.56
CA LYS A 41 9.09 -7.50 -5.02
C LYS A 41 9.82 -6.23 -4.55
N SER A 42 9.20 -5.06 -4.70
CA SER A 42 9.82 -3.78 -4.38
C SER A 42 10.00 -3.58 -2.89
N LYS A 43 11.10 -2.92 -2.52
CA LYS A 43 11.47 -2.63 -1.12
C LYS A 43 10.77 -1.38 -0.58
N GLN A 44 10.25 -0.52 -1.45
CA GLN A 44 9.55 0.69 -1.08
C GLN A 44 8.51 1.04 -2.14
N VAL A 45 7.45 1.71 -1.72
CA VAL A 45 6.40 2.25 -2.59
C VAL A 45 5.90 3.59 -2.08
N ARG A 46 5.53 4.49 -2.98
CA ARG A 46 4.82 5.72 -2.66
C ARG A 46 3.33 5.43 -2.66
N VAL A 47 2.61 5.93 -1.67
CA VAL A 47 1.17 5.65 -1.49
C VAL A 47 0.42 6.95 -1.28
N GLU A 48 -0.64 7.14 -2.05
CA GLU A 48 -1.51 8.31 -1.97
C GLU A 48 -2.94 7.90 -1.63
N TRP A 49 -3.59 8.62 -0.72
CA TRP A 49 -4.98 8.38 -0.36
C TRP A 49 -5.68 9.62 0.21
N GLU A 50 -6.99 9.67 0.08
CA GLU A 50 -7.82 10.69 0.72
C GLU A 50 -8.10 10.32 2.19
N ALA A 51 -7.78 11.21 3.12
CA ALA A 51 -8.00 10.96 4.54
C ALA A 51 -9.47 11.10 4.94
N LYS A 52 -9.82 10.46 6.08
CA LYS A 52 -11.19 10.50 6.62
C LYS A 52 -11.69 11.91 6.94
N LYS A 53 -10.77 12.82 7.30
CA LYS A 53 -11.07 14.21 7.67
C LYS A 53 -10.95 15.18 6.49
N GLY A 54 -10.80 14.67 5.26
CA GLY A 54 -10.44 15.45 4.08
C GLY A 54 -8.92 15.60 3.93
N GLY A 55 -8.49 15.97 2.73
CA GLY A 55 -7.08 16.15 2.35
C GLY A 55 -6.46 14.91 1.70
N LEU A 56 -5.60 15.14 0.71
CA LEU A 56 -4.76 14.12 0.08
C LEU A 56 -3.51 13.91 0.94
N TYR A 57 -3.27 12.66 1.30
CA TYR A 57 -2.09 12.24 2.04
C TYR A 57 -1.20 11.41 1.13
N GLU A 58 0.08 11.69 1.18
CA GLU A 58 1.12 10.93 0.50
C GLU A 58 2.09 10.35 1.54
N LYS A 59 2.56 9.13 1.30
CA LYS A 59 3.60 8.51 2.12
C LYS A 59 4.48 7.55 1.32
N ILE A 60 5.79 7.65 1.53
CA ILE A 60 6.74 6.59 1.14
C ILE A 60 6.72 5.50 2.21
N GLN A 61 6.39 4.28 1.79
CA GLN A 61 6.24 3.12 2.65
C GLN A 61 7.27 2.04 2.28
N GLN A 62 8.12 1.68 3.23
CA GLN A 62 9.01 0.53 3.09
C GLN A 62 8.24 -0.79 3.23
N LEU A 63 8.64 -1.79 2.44
CA LEU A 63 8.11 -3.14 2.42
C LEU A 63 9.21 -4.15 2.83
N PRO A 64 8.87 -5.26 3.50
CA PRO A 64 7.52 -5.67 3.89
C PRO A 64 6.97 -4.87 5.07
N TYR A 65 5.71 -4.47 4.98
CA TYR A 65 4.95 -3.83 6.04
C TYR A 65 4.25 -4.87 6.93
N GLY A 66 4.77 -5.05 8.14
CA GLY A 66 4.23 -5.98 9.11
C GLY A 66 5.31 -6.67 9.93
N ARG A 67 4.98 -7.85 10.45
CA ARG A 67 5.91 -8.63 11.27
C ARG A 67 6.92 -9.32 10.36
N SER A 68 8.18 -8.90 10.43
CA SER A 68 9.29 -9.45 9.64
C SER A 68 9.66 -10.90 10.01
N LYS A 69 9.39 -11.32 11.25
CA LYS A 69 9.58 -12.70 11.71
C LYS A 69 8.30 -13.24 12.36
N LYS A 70 7.77 -14.37 11.87
CA LYS A 70 6.84 -15.17 12.66
C LYS A 70 7.66 -15.74 13.84
N ILE A 71 7.32 -15.36 15.06
CA ILE A 71 7.77 -16.12 16.24
C ILE A 71 7.06 -17.48 16.15
N GLY A 72 7.80 -18.58 16.01
CA GLY A 72 7.29 -19.94 16.14
C GLY A 72 6.54 -20.54 14.93
N ARG A 73 7.26 -20.89 13.87
CA ARG A 73 6.97 -22.12 13.12
C ARG A 73 8.27 -22.73 12.61
#